data_AF-A0A939FGR2-F1
#
_entry.id   AF-A0A939FGR2-F1
#
_cell.length_a   1.000
_cell.length_b   1.000
_cell.length_c   1.000
_cell.angle_alpha   90.00
_cell.angle_beta   90.00
_cell.angle_gamma   90.00
#
_symmetry.space_group_name_H-M   'P 1'
#
loop_
_entity.id
_entity.type
_entity.pdbx_description
1 polymer ?
#
loop_
_entity_poly.entity_id
_entity_poly.type
_entity_poly.pdbx_seq_one_letter_code
_entity_poly.pdbx_strand_id
1 'polypeptide(L)'
;DYLKYDNCNHQNVPDQQRYTAMRDALANTGRPIVYSLCNWGLASVWTWGAGVGNSWRTTGDINVNFSTVVSIYKANVQLAPYAKPGAWNDPDMLEVGNGMSFTEDRSHFALWAEMAAPLIAGTDLRKASAATLSLYGNKNVIAVDQDSLGKQGTEISSSGGLHVLTKPLANGDVSVVLFNENASAATITTSASAAGLPAASSYRIDNLWTHVISSTSGSIAASVPGHGSVMYRVSVGSGTSVGTTHPLIGASSNRCLDAYAGGTAPGTKIEIWDCGGGTNQAVTLTAAGELRLYGGTQCLDAHDNGTTAGTKVQLWTCNGGANQKWSFNGNGTITGTQSGLCLDVTGGDKPAGNVNGTQLELWTCNGGANQQWRLG
;
A
#
# COMPACT_ATOMS: atom_id res chain seq x y z
N ASP A 1 11.72 5.76 26.82
CA ASP A 1 10.35 5.52 26.33
C ASP A 1 10.18 4.13 25.74
N TYR A 2 11.26 3.51 25.23
CA TYR A 2 11.21 2.18 24.60
C TYR A 2 12.46 1.36 24.98
N LEU A 3 12.30 0.05 25.20
CA LEU A 3 13.39 -0.93 25.31
C LEU A 3 13.09 -2.16 24.45
N LYS A 4 13.97 -2.46 23.49
CA LYS A 4 14.08 -3.80 22.86
C LYS A 4 15.07 -4.62 23.68
N TYR A 5 14.70 -5.84 24.05
CA TYR A 5 15.53 -6.70 24.88
C TYR A 5 15.72 -8.05 24.22
N ASP A 6 16.98 -8.34 23.88
CA ASP A 6 17.37 -9.49 23.05
C ASP A 6 17.54 -10.78 23.88
N ASN A 7 17.73 -11.90 23.20
CA ASN A 7 17.79 -13.24 23.78
C ASN A 7 19.16 -13.92 23.66
N CYS A 8 20.16 -13.26 23.11
CA CYS A 8 21.55 -13.73 23.17
C CYS A 8 22.04 -13.85 24.62
N ASN A 9 23.04 -14.73 24.84
CA ASN A 9 23.74 -14.89 26.14
C ASN A 9 22.81 -15.19 27.33
N HIS A 10 21.75 -15.96 27.12
CA HIS A 10 20.72 -16.25 28.14
C HIS A 10 21.13 -17.21 29.27
N GLN A 11 22.36 -17.76 29.25
CA GLN A 11 22.90 -18.66 30.29
C GLN A 11 22.00 -19.86 30.62
N ASN A 12 21.23 -20.36 29.65
CA ASN A 12 20.22 -21.42 29.82
C ASN A 12 19.11 -21.11 30.84
N VAL A 13 18.94 -19.86 31.25
CA VAL A 13 17.79 -19.44 32.07
C VAL A 13 16.55 -19.33 31.19
N PRO A 14 15.38 -19.85 31.61
CA PRO A 14 14.15 -19.80 30.81
C PRO A 14 13.75 -18.38 30.39
N ASP A 15 13.25 -18.24 29.15
CA ASP A 15 12.85 -16.97 28.53
C ASP A 15 11.87 -16.19 29.41
N GLN A 16 10.72 -16.78 29.73
CA GLN A 16 9.68 -16.09 30.51
C GLN A 16 10.22 -15.59 31.86
N GLN A 17 11.12 -16.33 32.51
CA GLN A 17 11.75 -15.90 33.76
C GLN A 17 12.61 -14.64 33.57
N ARG A 18 13.49 -14.63 32.56
CA ARG A 18 14.39 -13.49 32.30
C ARG A 18 13.62 -12.25 31.87
N TYR A 19 12.66 -12.40 30.96
CA TYR A 19 11.85 -11.29 30.47
C TYR A 19 10.94 -10.72 31.56
N THR A 20 10.40 -11.56 32.46
CA THR A 20 9.64 -11.10 33.63
C THR A 20 10.51 -10.28 34.59
N ALA A 21 11.74 -10.73 34.87
CA ALA A 21 12.65 -9.98 35.73
C ALA A 21 12.96 -8.57 35.18
N MET A 22 13.14 -8.45 33.86
CA MET A 22 13.35 -7.15 33.22
C MET A 22 12.08 -6.29 33.20
N ARG A 23 10.90 -6.87 32.97
CA ARG A 23 9.61 -6.13 33.13
C ARG A 23 9.53 -5.49 34.51
N ASP A 24 9.81 -6.25 35.57
CA ASP A 24 9.72 -5.75 36.94
C ASP A 24 10.74 -4.64 37.21
N ALA A 25 11.96 -4.78 36.67
CA ALA A 25 12.97 -3.73 36.72
C ALA A 25 12.51 -2.44 36.01
N LEU A 26 11.91 -2.54 34.82
CA LEU A 26 11.35 -1.39 34.10
C LEU A 26 10.23 -0.72 34.88
N ALA A 27 9.30 -1.50 35.44
CA ALA A 27 8.20 -0.97 36.25
C ALA A 27 8.69 -0.21 37.49
N ASN A 28 9.74 -0.70 38.15
CA ASN A 28 10.34 -0.07 39.33
C ASN A 28 11.03 1.28 39.04
N THR A 29 11.23 1.65 37.77
CA THR A 29 11.74 2.99 37.42
C THR A 29 10.71 4.10 37.64
N GLY A 30 9.41 3.75 37.73
CA GLY A 30 8.31 4.72 37.79
C GLY A 30 8.02 5.44 36.48
N ARG A 31 8.72 5.09 35.38
CA ARG A 31 8.54 5.69 34.06
C ARG A 31 7.87 4.69 33.10
N PRO A 32 6.85 5.09 32.33
CA PRO A 32 6.32 4.28 31.25
C PRO A 32 7.39 4.00 30.17
N ILE A 33 7.68 2.73 29.92
CA ILE A 33 8.63 2.28 28.90
C ILE A 33 7.98 1.14 28.13
N VAL A 34 7.82 1.31 26.81
CA VAL A 34 7.37 0.24 25.91
C VAL A 34 8.41 -0.87 25.90
N TYR A 35 7.97 -2.11 26.14
CA TYR A 35 8.85 -3.25 26.26
C TYR A 35 8.67 -4.23 25.09
N SER A 36 9.69 -4.33 24.24
CA SER A 36 9.75 -5.23 23.09
C SER A 36 10.63 -6.45 23.42
N LEU A 37 10.00 -7.62 23.42
CA LEU A 37 10.64 -8.91 23.68
C LEU A 37 11.23 -9.44 22.37
N CYS A 38 12.56 -9.58 22.30
CA CYS A 38 13.25 -10.05 21.10
C CYS A 38 13.83 -11.44 21.34
N ASN A 39 12.97 -12.46 21.40
CA ASN A 39 13.36 -13.86 21.59
C ASN A 39 13.07 -14.77 20.39
N TRP A 40 12.87 -14.17 19.23
CA TRP A 40 12.78 -14.85 17.95
C TRP A 40 11.66 -15.91 17.83
N GLY A 41 10.57 -15.76 18.58
CA GLY A 41 9.46 -16.72 18.62
C GLY A 41 9.71 -17.94 19.53
N LEU A 42 10.86 -18.01 20.20
CA LEU A 42 11.21 -19.13 21.07
C LEU A 42 10.27 -19.22 22.28
N ALA A 43 10.19 -20.44 22.84
CA ALA A 43 9.33 -20.76 23.99
C ALA A 43 7.86 -20.33 23.79
N SER A 44 7.40 -20.27 22.54
CA SER A 44 6.04 -19.86 22.17
C SER A 44 5.62 -18.55 22.82
N VAL A 45 6.47 -17.51 22.70
CA VAL A 45 6.33 -16.23 23.41
C VAL A 45 4.94 -15.61 23.32
N TRP A 46 4.20 -15.81 22.24
CA TRP A 46 2.82 -15.35 22.08
C TRP A 46 1.85 -15.87 23.17
N THR A 47 2.16 -17.00 23.82
CA THR A 47 1.34 -17.58 24.90
C THR A 47 1.49 -16.86 26.25
N TRP A 48 2.57 -16.10 26.46
CA TRP A 48 2.87 -15.45 27.74
C TRP A 48 3.34 -13.99 27.64
N GLY A 49 3.77 -13.55 26.46
CA GLY A 49 4.36 -12.23 26.21
C GLY A 49 3.43 -11.07 26.57
N ALA A 50 2.12 -11.24 26.39
CA ALA A 50 1.10 -10.25 26.76
C ALA A 50 1.06 -9.93 28.27
N GLY A 51 1.55 -10.83 29.14
CA GLY A 51 1.69 -10.59 30.57
C GLY A 51 3.04 -9.96 30.96
N VAL A 52 3.94 -9.79 30.00
CA VAL A 52 5.34 -9.41 30.24
C VAL A 52 5.73 -8.11 29.53
N GLY A 53 5.41 -7.93 28.25
CA GLY A 53 5.71 -6.71 27.51
C GLY A 53 4.60 -6.30 26.55
N ASN A 54 4.94 -5.39 25.65
CA ASN A 54 3.99 -4.75 24.74
C ASN A 54 4.04 -5.33 23.32
N SER A 55 5.18 -5.87 22.92
CA SER A 55 5.33 -6.63 21.69
C SER A 55 6.35 -7.76 21.86
N TRP A 56 6.27 -8.80 21.02
CA TRP A 56 7.21 -9.91 21.03
C TRP A 56 7.52 -10.41 19.62
N ARG A 57 8.82 -10.58 19.34
CA ARG A 57 9.30 -11.16 18.08
C ARG A 57 8.75 -12.58 17.93
N THR A 58 8.17 -12.88 16.77
CA THR A 58 7.54 -14.18 16.49
C THR A 58 8.41 -15.11 15.65
N THR A 59 9.50 -14.59 15.08
CA THR A 59 10.41 -15.32 14.18
C THR A 59 11.86 -14.87 14.37
N GLY A 60 12.79 -15.57 13.72
CA GLY A 60 14.15 -15.07 13.46
C GLY A 60 14.14 -13.77 12.63
N ASP A 61 15.34 -13.21 12.40
CA ASP A 61 15.48 -11.87 11.83
C ASP A 61 15.05 -11.78 10.38
N ILE A 62 14.40 -10.67 10.05
CA ILE A 62 14.12 -10.29 8.67
C ILE A 62 15.42 -9.90 7.95
N ASN A 63 15.41 -10.02 6.63
CA ASN A 63 16.48 -9.59 5.75
C ASN A 63 15.86 -8.87 4.55
N VAL A 64 16.65 -8.06 3.84
CA VAL A 64 16.29 -7.39 2.57
C VAL A 64 16.13 -8.42 1.43
N ASN A 65 15.14 -9.29 1.55
CA ASN A 65 14.79 -10.32 0.58
C ASN A 65 13.29 -10.61 0.71
N PHE A 66 12.57 -10.53 -0.40
CA PHE A 66 11.12 -10.72 -0.40
C PHE A 66 10.71 -12.12 0.10
N SER A 67 11.51 -13.15 -0.15
CA SER A 67 11.21 -14.49 0.38
C SER A 67 11.25 -14.55 1.91
N THR A 68 12.08 -13.74 2.56
CA THR A 68 12.11 -13.60 4.02
C THR A 68 10.92 -12.80 4.54
N VAL A 69 10.49 -11.74 3.83
CA VAL A 69 9.25 -11.02 4.14
C VAL A 69 8.07 -11.98 4.14
N VAL A 70 7.94 -12.81 3.10
CA VAL A 70 6.86 -13.79 2.95
C VAL A 70 6.91 -14.87 4.03
N SER A 71 8.09 -15.41 4.35
CA SER A 71 8.21 -16.46 5.37
C SER A 71 7.84 -15.95 6.78
N ILE A 72 8.26 -14.73 7.11
CA ILE A 72 7.93 -14.08 8.38
C ILE A 72 6.43 -13.75 8.45
N TYR A 73 5.88 -13.19 7.37
CA TYR A 73 4.44 -12.98 7.24
C TYR A 73 3.65 -14.26 7.54
N LYS A 74 3.99 -15.36 6.86
CA LYS A 74 3.29 -16.65 6.99
C LYS A 74 3.35 -17.21 8.41
N ALA A 75 4.45 -16.99 9.13
CA ALA A 75 4.56 -17.41 10.53
C ALA A 75 3.74 -16.52 11.46
N ASN A 76 3.83 -15.19 11.29
CA ASN A 76 3.21 -14.22 12.18
C ASN A 76 1.67 -14.16 12.04
N VAL A 77 1.14 -14.33 10.82
CA VAL A 77 -0.31 -14.23 10.56
C VAL A 77 -1.12 -15.30 11.32
N GLN A 78 -0.52 -16.46 11.60
CA GLN A 78 -1.16 -17.55 12.35
C GLN A 78 -1.38 -17.22 13.83
N LEU A 79 -0.72 -16.17 14.33
CA LEU A 79 -0.73 -15.78 15.74
C LEU A 79 -1.78 -14.71 16.07
N ALA A 80 -2.65 -14.36 15.11
CA ALA A 80 -3.70 -13.36 15.28
C ALA A 80 -4.52 -13.46 16.59
N PRO A 81 -4.87 -14.66 17.11
CA PRO A 81 -5.60 -14.77 18.39
C PRO A 81 -4.87 -14.21 19.62
N TYR A 82 -3.55 -14.05 19.56
CA TYR A 82 -2.73 -13.57 20.68
C TYR A 82 -2.53 -12.05 20.68
N ALA A 83 -2.75 -11.38 19.54
CA ALA A 83 -2.66 -9.94 19.43
C ALA A 83 -3.92 -9.25 19.95
N LYS A 84 -3.73 -8.18 20.72
CA LYS A 84 -4.80 -7.34 21.30
C LYS A 84 -4.23 -5.98 21.70
N PRO A 85 -5.06 -4.97 22.02
CA PRO A 85 -4.58 -3.67 22.46
C PRO A 85 -3.49 -3.77 23.54
N GLY A 86 -2.31 -3.22 23.23
CA GLY A 86 -1.14 -3.20 24.12
C GLY A 86 -0.28 -4.46 24.12
N ALA A 87 -0.59 -5.46 23.28
CA ALA A 87 0.11 -6.74 23.22
C ALA A 87 0.14 -7.26 21.76
N TRP A 88 1.27 -7.06 21.08
CA TRP A 88 1.38 -7.24 19.62
C TRP A 88 2.37 -8.33 19.22
N ASN A 89 1.97 -9.16 18.25
CA ASN A 89 2.91 -10.02 17.54
C ASN A 89 3.83 -9.14 16.68
N ASP A 90 5.14 -9.30 16.83
CA ASP A 90 6.17 -8.53 16.14
C ASP A 90 6.83 -9.38 15.04
N PRO A 91 6.46 -9.20 13.77
CA PRO A 91 7.12 -9.81 12.62
C PRO A 91 8.48 -9.16 12.27
N ASP A 92 9.11 -8.43 13.20
CA ASP A 92 10.37 -7.70 12.99
C ASP A 92 10.22 -6.38 12.23
N MET A 93 11.33 -5.64 12.17
CA MET A 93 11.41 -4.29 11.60
C MET A 93 11.13 -4.27 10.08
N LEU A 94 10.77 -3.10 9.55
CA LEU A 94 10.51 -2.93 8.12
C LEU A 94 11.81 -2.82 7.31
N GLU A 95 11.89 -3.57 6.21
CA GLU A 95 12.93 -3.47 5.17
C GLU A 95 12.50 -2.58 3.99
N VAL A 96 11.37 -1.88 4.12
CA VAL A 96 10.83 -0.97 3.11
C VAL A 96 11.87 0.11 2.75
N GLY A 97 12.27 0.18 1.48
CA GLY A 97 13.25 1.12 0.97
C GLY A 97 14.72 0.67 1.09
N ASN A 98 14.98 -0.57 1.53
CA ASN A 98 16.36 -1.07 1.71
C ASN A 98 16.92 -1.87 0.51
N GLY A 99 16.14 -2.05 -0.57
CA GLY A 99 16.66 -2.63 -1.82
C GLY A 99 15.71 -3.57 -2.56
N MET A 100 14.52 -3.85 -2.02
CA MET A 100 13.48 -4.58 -2.75
C MET A 100 12.82 -3.68 -3.81
N SER A 101 12.05 -4.27 -4.72
CA SER A 101 11.26 -3.49 -5.68
C SER A 101 10.15 -2.70 -4.96
N PHE A 102 9.68 -1.62 -5.58
CA PHE A 102 8.57 -0.83 -5.02
C PHE A 102 7.30 -1.67 -4.80
N THR A 103 7.04 -2.63 -5.69
CA THR A 103 5.90 -3.56 -5.57
C THR A 103 6.04 -4.44 -4.32
N GLU A 104 7.24 -4.96 -4.05
CA GLU A 104 7.53 -5.78 -2.87
C GLU A 104 7.50 -4.95 -1.58
N ASP A 105 8.10 -3.76 -1.58
CA ASP A 105 8.06 -2.81 -0.46
C ASP A 105 6.62 -2.45 -0.08
N ARG A 106 5.77 -2.24 -1.10
CA ARG A 106 4.35 -1.97 -0.89
C ARG A 106 3.63 -3.16 -0.24
N SER A 107 3.88 -4.37 -0.73
CA SER A 107 3.33 -5.60 -0.13
C SER A 107 3.82 -5.82 1.29
N HIS A 108 5.10 -5.57 1.56
CA HIS A 108 5.66 -5.65 2.91
C HIS A 108 4.94 -4.70 3.88
N PHE A 109 4.74 -3.43 3.48
CA PHE A 109 4.02 -2.46 4.29
C PHE A 109 2.55 -2.83 4.49
N ALA A 110 1.87 -3.31 3.43
CA ALA A 110 0.48 -3.77 3.50
C ALA A 110 0.29 -4.91 4.51
N LEU A 111 1.17 -5.92 4.44
CA LEU A 111 1.08 -7.12 5.28
C LEU A 111 1.34 -6.78 6.76
N TRP A 112 2.29 -5.91 7.05
CA TRP A 112 2.53 -5.45 8.43
C TRP A 112 1.32 -4.69 8.97
N ALA A 113 0.78 -3.77 8.19
CA ALA A 113 -0.40 -2.99 8.58
C ALA A 113 -1.64 -3.87 8.84
N GLU A 114 -1.88 -4.83 7.95
CA GLU A 114 -2.97 -5.80 8.09
C GLU A 114 -2.79 -6.65 9.36
N MET A 115 -1.55 -6.98 9.73
CA MET A 115 -1.25 -7.75 10.93
C MET A 115 -1.25 -6.92 12.24
N ALA A 116 -1.48 -5.60 12.18
CA ALA A 116 -1.31 -4.70 13.35
C ALA A 116 0.11 -4.81 13.96
N ALA A 117 1.12 -4.93 13.11
CA ALA A 117 2.50 -5.10 13.51
C ALA A 117 3.17 -3.76 13.85
N PRO A 118 4.22 -3.73 14.70
CA PRO A 118 5.02 -2.52 14.85
C PRO A 118 5.58 -2.02 13.51
N LEU A 119 5.24 -0.80 13.10
CA LEU A 119 5.79 -0.14 11.91
C LEU A 119 7.11 0.58 12.22
N ILE A 120 8.18 -0.18 12.49
CA ILE A 120 9.51 0.35 12.81
C ILE A 120 10.38 0.32 11.55
N ALA A 121 10.65 1.50 10.97
CA ALA A 121 11.47 1.62 9.76
C ALA A 121 12.93 1.21 9.99
N GLY A 122 13.47 0.33 9.14
CA GLY A 122 14.88 -0.03 9.08
C GLY A 122 15.71 0.75 8.06
N THR A 123 15.12 1.70 7.33
CA THR A 123 15.79 2.41 6.23
C THR A 123 16.59 3.63 6.68
N ASP A 124 17.64 3.99 5.92
CA ASP A 124 18.38 5.24 6.11
C ASP A 124 17.52 6.43 5.63
N LEU A 125 16.76 7.02 6.55
CA LEU A 125 15.84 8.13 6.28
C LEU A 125 16.51 9.37 5.65
N ARG A 126 17.83 9.54 5.80
CA ARG A 126 18.57 10.65 5.16
C ARG A 126 18.65 10.50 3.65
N LYS A 127 18.42 9.27 3.15
CA LYS A 127 18.52 8.87 1.75
C LYS A 127 17.23 8.24 1.22
N ALA A 128 16.17 8.20 2.04
CA ALA A 128 14.90 7.61 1.64
C ALA A 128 14.36 8.33 0.38
N SER A 129 14.00 7.54 -0.62
CA SER A 129 13.42 8.05 -1.86
C SER A 129 12.02 8.61 -1.62
N ALA A 130 11.53 9.48 -2.51
CA ALA A 130 10.13 9.92 -2.46
C ALA A 130 9.15 8.74 -2.60
N ALA A 131 9.52 7.70 -3.35
CA ALA A 131 8.75 6.45 -3.42
C ALA A 131 8.63 5.77 -2.04
N THR A 132 9.75 5.59 -1.34
CA THR A 132 9.78 5.03 0.03
C THR A 132 8.95 5.87 0.99
N LEU A 133 9.12 7.19 0.96
CA LEU A 133 8.36 8.12 1.80
C LEU A 133 6.86 8.13 1.45
N SER A 134 6.48 7.84 0.20
CA SER A 134 5.08 7.71 -0.19
C SER A 134 4.39 6.52 0.47
N LEU A 135 5.14 5.42 0.72
CA LEU A 135 4.64 4.26 1.46
C LEU A 135 4.52 4.59 2.96
N TYR A 136 5.60 5.10 3.58
CA TYR A 136 5.58 5.51 4.99
C TYR A 136 4.62 6.66 5.29
N GLY A 137 4.29 7.48 4.30
CA GLY A 137 3.35 8.59 4.42
C GLY A 137 1.90 8.21 4.13
N ASN A 138 1.61 6.94 3.79
CA ASN A 138 0.26 6.50 3.46
C ASN A 138 -0.60 6.39 4.74
N LYS A 139 -1.29 7.49 5.07
CA LYS A 139 -2.17 7.60 6.24
C LYS A 139 -3.31 6.58 6.24
N ASN A 140 -3.79 6.15 5.08
CA ASN A 140 -4.90 5.21 4.98
C ASN A 140 -4.47 3.79 5.37
N VAL A 141 -3.29 3.37 4.94
CA VAL A 141 -2.70 2.08 5.34
C VAL A 141 -2.28 2.12 6.82
N ILE A 142 -1.68 3.23 7.29
CA ILE A 142 -1.35 3.42 8.71
C ILE A 142 -2.61 3.40 9.59
N ALA A 143 -3.72 3.96 9.13
CA ALA A 143 -4.97 3.92 9.89
C ALA A 143 -5.52 2.50 10.04
N VAL A 144 -5.25 1.60 9.08
CA VAL A 144 -5.56 0.17 9.25
C VAL A 144 -4.63 -0.42 10.30
N ASP A 145 -3.32 -0.19 10.21
CA ASP A 145 -2.35 -0.68 11.20
C ASP A 145 -2.72 -0.29 12.64
N GLN A 146 -2.94 1.02 12.83
CA GLN A 146 -3.19 1.68 14.11
C GLN A 146 -4.68 1.65 14.53
N ASP A 147 -5.51 0.79 13.92
CA ASP A 147 -6.92 0.74 14.23
C ASP A 147 -7.18 0.41 15.72
N SER A 148 -8.06 1.19 16.34
CA SER A 148 -8.29 1.15 17.79
C SER A 148 -8.97 -0.14 18.29
N LEU A 149 -9.57 -0.96 17.40
CA LEU A 149 -10.07 -2.28 17.79
C LEU A 149 -8.92 -3.19 18.23
N GLY A 150 -7.71 -2.91 17.72
CA GLY A 150 -6.48 -3.60 18.05
C GLY A 150 -6.54 -5.09 17.77
N LYS A 151 -7.19 -5.46 16.66
CA LYS A 151 -7.24 -6.83 16.15
C LYS A 151 -6.20 -6.98 15.07
N GLN A 152 -5.40 -8.02 15.14
CA GLN A 152 -4.58 -8.46 14.02
C GLN A 152 -5.49 -9.06 12.92
N GLY A 153 -5.18 -8.78 11.65
CA GLY A 153 -5.85 -9.39 10.52
C GLY A 153 -5.57 -10.90 10.40
N THR A 154 -6.52 -11.63 9.83
CA THR A 154 -6.46 -13.09 9.65
C THR A 154 -6.46 -13.46 8.19
N GLU A 155 -5.75 -14.52 7.84
CA GLU A 155 -5.83 -15.13 6.50
C GLU A 155 -7.10 -15.98 6.38
N ILE A 156 -8.00 -15.61 5.47
CA ILE A 156 -9.26 -16.34 5.22
C ILE A 156 -9.18 -17.27 4.00
N SER A 157 -8.14 -17.09 3.16
CA SER A 157 -7.84 -17.95 2.03
C SER A 157 -6.34 -17.93 1.73
N SER A 158 -5.80 -19.10 1.41
CA SER A 158 -4.38 -19.31 1.08
C SER A 158 -4.27 -20.51 0.16
N SER A 159 -4.06 -20.29 -1.13
CA SER A 159 -4.01 -21.36 -2.12
C SER A 159 -3.12 -20.98 -3.29
N GLY A 160 -2.17 -21.84 -3.65
CA GLY A 160 -1.27 -21.62 -4.79
C GLY A 160 -0.48 -20.32 -4.73
N GLY A 161 -0.15 -19.84 -3.52
CA GLY A 161 0.54 -18.57 -3.30
C GLY A 161 -0.32 -17.31 -3.49
N LEU A 162 -1.64 -17.47 -3.51
CA LEU A 162 -2.60 -16.39 -3.51
C LEU A 162 -3.28 -16.34 -2.14
N HIS A 163 -3.23 -15.17 -1.53
CA HIS A 163 -3.63 -14.94 -0.15
C HIS A 163 -4.74 -13.89 -0.08
N VAL A 164 -5.71 -14.14 0.80
CA VAL A 164 -6.75 -13.16 1.17
C VAL A 164 -6.70 -12.99 2.68
N LEU A 165 -6.45 -11.76 3.11
CA LEU A 165 -6.49 -11.37 4.52
C LEU A 165 -7.61 -10.39 4.79
N THR A 166 -8.14 -10.45 6.00
CA THR A 166 -9.15 -9.52 6.47
C THR A 166 -8.93 -9.10 7.91
N LYS A 167 -9.15 -7.82 8.20
CA LYS A 167 -9.04 -7.23 9.53
C LYS A 167 -10.30 -6.42 9.84
N PRO A 168 -11.11 -6.81 10.84
CA PRO A 168 -12.21 -5.95 11.29
C PRO A 168 -11.64 -4.68 11.91
N LEU A 169 -12.29 -3.55 11.63
CA LEU A 169 -11.90 -2.23 12.12
C LEU A 169 -12.92 -1.73 13.16
N ALA A 170 -12.50 -0.82 14.03
CA ALA A 170 -13.29 -0.37 15.18
C ALA A 170 -14.66 0.23 14.81
N ASN A 171 -14.75 0.82 13.63
CA ASN A 171 -15.98 1.47 13.16
C ASN A 171 -16.94 0.52 12.42
N GLY A 172 -16.64 -0.79 12.36
CA GLY A 172 -17.44 -1.80 11.67
C GLY A 172 -17.06 -2.03 10.21
N ASP A 173 -16.07 -1.30 9.68
CA ASP A 173 -15.48 -1.59 8.38
C ASP A 173 -14.55 -2.81 8.44
N VAL A 174 -14.15 -3.30 7.28
CA VAL A 174 -13.18 -4.39 7.16
C VAL A 174 -12.07 -3.97 6.20
N SER A 175 -10.82 -4.09 6.63
CA SER A 175 -9.67 -4.08 5.71
C SER A 175 -9.58 -5.44 5.01
N VAL A 176 -9.29 -5.42 3.71
CA VAL A 176 -9.10 -6.62 2.88
C VAL A 176 -7.81 -6.48 2.09
N VAL A 177 -6.88 -7.41 2.27
CA VAL A 177 -5.65 -7.51 1.46
C VAL A 177 -5.73 -8.71 0.52
N LEU A 178 -5.53 -8.45 -0.76
CA LEU A 178 -5.32 -9.46 -1.79
C LEU A 178 -3.82 -9.50 -2.10
N PHE A 179 -3.13 -10.58 -1.73
CA PHE A 179 -1.68 -10.69 -1.83
C PHE A 179 -1.26 -11.86 -2.72
N ASN A 180 -0.36 -11.59 -3.67
CA ASN A 180 0.18 -12.57 -4.60
C ASN A 180 1.67 -12.79 -4.33
N GLU A 181 2.04 -13.95 -3.80
CA GLU A 181 3.45 -14.27 -3.54
C GLU A 181 4.19 -14.76 -4.79
N ASN A 182 3.47 -15.09 -5.86
CA ASN A 182 4.04 -15.64 -7.09
C ASN A 182 4.68 -14.55 -7.95
N ALA A 183 5.52 -14.96 -8.91
CA ALA A 183 6.16 -14.03 -9.85
C ALA A 183 5.22 -13.47 -10.93
N SER A 184 4.15 -14.19 -11.27
CA SER A 184 3.20 -13.80 -12.33
C SER A 184 1.96 -13.15 -11.75
N ALA A 185 1.37 -12.20 -12.48
CA ALA A 185 0.11 -11.60 -12.10
C ALA A 185 -1.02 -12.64 -12.05
N ALA A 186 -1.91 -12.48 -11.08
CA ALA A 186 -3.08 -13.34 -10.90
C ALA A 186 -4.28 -12.53 -10.43
N THR A 187 -5.48 -12.97 -10.80
CA THR A 187 -6.72 -12.41 -10.23
C THR A 187 -6.99 -13.10 -8.89
N ILE A 188 -7.11 -12.31 -7.84
CA ILE A 188 -7.50 -12.77 -6.51
C ILE A 188 -8.88 -12.21 -6.20
N THR A 189 -9.75 -13.05 -5.65
CA THR A 189 -11.15 -12.72 -5.38
C THR A 189 -11.56 -13.18 -4.00
N THR A 190 -12.38 -12.38 -3.34
CA THR A 190 -13.16 -12.74 -2.14
C THR A 190 -14.54 -12.07 -2.22
N SER A 191 -15.37 -12.25 -1.20
CA SER A 191 -16.64 -11.55 -1.06
C SER A 191 -16.71 -10.75 0.23
N ALA A 192 -17.57 -9.73 0.26
CA ALA A 192 -17.88 -8.97 1.46
C ALA A 192 -18.36 -9.88 2.61
N SER A 193 -19.16 -10.90 2.28
CA SER A 193 -19.61 -11.90 3.26
C SER A 193 -18.47 -12.77 3.82
N ALA A 194 -17.56 -13.25 2.96
CA ALA A 194 -16.40 -14.01 3.39
C ALA A 194 -15.43 -13.14 4.21
N ALA A 195 -15.38 -11.85 3.92
CA ALA A 195 -14.63 -10.87 4.71
C ALA A 195 -15.29 -10.47 6.03
N GLY A 196 -16.49 -10.99 6.34
CA GLY A 196 -17.17 -10.77 7.62
C GLY A 196 -18.03 -9.50 7.68
N LEU A 197 -18.30 -8.83 6.56
CA LEU A 197 -19.27 -7.74 6.52
C LEU A 197 -20.72 -8.28 6.63
N PRO A 198 -21.62 -7.53 7.28
CA PRO A 198 -23.04 -7.88 7.32
C PRO A 198 -23.66 -7.79 5.93
N ALA A 199 -24.72 -8.57 5.71
CA ALA A 199 -25.44 -8.56 4.44
C ALA A 199 -26.00 -7.17 4.12
N ALA A 200 -25.64 -6.65 2.94
CA ALA A 200 -26.12 -5.39 2.40
C ALA A 200 -26.30 -5.48 0.87
N SER A 201 -27.08 -4.56 0.30
CA SER A 201 -27.29 -4.47 -1.14
C SER A 201 -26.10 -3.86 -1.90
N SER A 202 -25.22 -3.13 -1.19
CA SER A 202 -24.03 -2.52 -1.75
C SER A 202 -22.96 -2.32 -0.69
N TYR A 203 -21.70 -2.36 -1.13
CA TYR A 203 -20.53 -2.08 -0.32
C TYR A 203 -19.65 -1.03 -1.01
N ARG A 204 -19.21 -0.03 -0.25
CA ARG A 204 -18.20 0.94 -0.66
C ARG A 204 -16.83 0.30 -0.49
N ILE A 205 -16.04 0.34 -1.56
CA ILE A 205 -14.64 -0.11 -1.60
C ILE A 205 -13.76 1.11 -1.75
N ASP A 206 -12.82 1.28 -0.83
CA ASP A 206 -11.78 2.30 -0.87
C ASP A 206 -10.43 1.63 -1.10
N ASN A 207 -9.79 1.89 -2.24
CA ASN A 207 -8.45 1.38 -2.50
C ASN A 207 -7.42 2.23 -1.75
N LEU A 208 -6.71 1.62 -0.79
CA LEU A 208 -5.85 2.37 0.12
C LEU A 208 -4.54 2.83 -0.52
N TRP A 209 -4.23 2.39 -1.74
CA TRP A 209 -3.09 2.86 -2.52
C TRP A 209 -3.46 3.98 -3.49
N THR A 210 -4.54 3.82 -4.23
CA THR A 210 -4.96 4.79 -5.27
C THR A 210 -5.92 5.85 -4.76
N HIS A 211 -6.55 5.60 -3.60
CA HIS A 211 -7.66 6.39 -3.04
C HIS A 211 -8.89 6.45 -3.96
N VAL A 212 -8.97 5.55 -4.94
CA VAL A 212 -10.16 5.39 -5.77
C VAL A 212 -11.23 4.68 -4.97
N ILE A 213 -12.41 5.30 -4.91
CA ILE A 213 -13.59 4.75 -4.28
C ILE A 213 -14.50 4.18 -5.37
N SER A 214 -15.00 2.97 -5.14
CA SER A 214 -16.00 2.32 -5.98
C SER A 214 -17.06 1.60 -5.14
N SER A 215 -18.04 0.99 -5.80
CA SER A 215 -19.08 0.21 -5.17
C SER A 215 -19.16 -1.19 -5.77
N THR A 216 -19.54 -2.17 -4.96
CA THR A 216 -19.81 -3.56 -5.39
C THR A 216 -21.12 -4.06 -4.78
N SER A 217 -21.72 -5.08 -5.37
CA SER A 217 -22.81 -5.85 -4.75
C SER A 217 -22.31 -6.93 -3.78
N GLY A 218 -20.98 -7.12 -3.69
CA GLY A 218 -20.36 -8.01 -2.71
C GLY A 218 -19.10 -8.72 -3.21
N SER A 219 -18.80 -8.70 -4.51
CA SER A 219 -17.54 -9.25 -5.02
C SER A 219 -16.40 -8.26 -4.82
N ILE A 220 -15.27 -8.73 -4.29
CA ILE A 220 -14.04 -7.95 -4.10
C ILE A 220 -12.94 -8.69 -4.86
N ALA A 221 -12.44 -8.10 -5.94
CA ALA A 221 -11.43 -8.72 -6.78
C ALA A 221 -10.43 -7.71 -7.31
N ALA A 222 -9.22 -8.17 -7.61
CA ALA A 222 -8.23 -7.39 -8.32
C ALA A 222 -7.31 -8.31 -9.14
N SER A 223 -6.80 -7.79 -10.26
CA SER A 223 -5.59 -8.34 -10.86
C SER A 223 -4.40 -7.84 -10.04
N VAL A 224 -3.71 -8.76 -9.38
CA VAL A 224 -2.60 -8.47 -8.47
C VAL A 224 -1.29 -8.88 -9.17
N PRO A 225 -0.34 -7.94 -9.40
CA PRO A 225 0.97 -8.26 -9.96
C PRO A 225 1.70 -9.33 -9.15
N GLY A 226 2.69 -9.98 -9.76
CA GLY A 226 3.58 -10.84 -9.01
C GLY A 226 4.28 -10.08 -7.89
N HIS A 227 4.40 -10.71 -6.72
CA HIS A 227 4.87 -10.13 -5.45
C HIS A 227 4.05 -8.91 -4.96
N GLY A 228 2.95 -8.60 -5.65
CA GLY A 228 2.13 -7.43 -5.41
C GLY A 228 1.01 -7.69 -4.41
N SER A 229 0.45 -6.58 -3.94
CA SER A 229 -0.75 -6.56 -3.11
C SER A 229 -1.70 -5.46 -3.57
N VAL A 230 -2.97 -5.67 -3.26
CA VAL A 230 -4.01 -4.64 -3.28
C VAL A 230 -4.69 -4.64 -1.92
N MET A 231 -4.86 -3.46 -1.34
CA MET A 231 -5.44 -3.27 -0.01
C MET A 231 -6.66 -2.38 -0.11
N TYR A 232 -7.78 -2.85 0.44
CA TYR A 232 -9.05 -2.17 0.43
C TYR A 232 -9.54 -1.92 1.85
N ARG A 233 -10.24 -0.81 2.08
CA ARG A 233 -11.19 -0.68 3.17
C ARG A 233 -12.59 -0.82 2.61
N VAL A 234 -13.36 -1.74 3.17
CA VAL A 234 -14.70 -2.09 2.71
C VAL A 234 -15.71 -1.78 3.81
N SER A 235 -16.81 -1.14 3.42
CA SER A 235 -17.87 -0.69 4.32
C SER A 235 -19.24 -0.90 3.68
N VAL A 236 -20.29 -1.03 4.48
CA VAL A 236 -21.68 -1.08 3.97
C VAL A 236 -22.04 0.28 3.36
N GLY A 237 -22.68 0.25 2.19
CA GLY A 237 -23.13 1.46 1.49
C GLY A 237 -22.55 1.55 0.08
N SER A 238 -22.58 2.74 -0.50
CA SER A 238 -22.04 2.98 -1.84
C SER A 238 -21.18 4.23 -1.83
N GLY A 239 -20.26 4.32 -2.79
CA GLY A 239 -19.37 5.44 -3.02
C GLY A 239 -18.75 5.36 -4.40
N THR A 240 -18.28 6.50 -4.89
CA THR A 240 -17.57 6.59 -6.17
C THR A 240 -16.65 7.80 -6.19
N SER A 241 -15.45 7.65 -6.75
CA SER A 241 -14.59 8.77 -7.16
C SER A 241 -14.82 9.18 -8.62
N VAL A 242 -15.74 8.51 -9.34
CA VAL A 242 -16.10 8.91 -10.69
C VAL A 242 -16.86 10.23 -10.63
N GLY A 243 -16.44 11.20 -11.44
CA GLY A 243 -16.99 12.55 -11.49
C GLY A 243 -16.41 13.49 -10.43
N THR A 244 -15.53 13.02 -9.55
CA THR A 244 -14.83 13.89 -8.60
C THR A 244 -13.48 14.32 -9.18
N THR A 245 -13.06 15.53 -8.80
CA THR A 245 -11.83 16.15 -9.28
C THR A 245 -10.77 16.12 -8.18
N HIS A 246 -9.60 15.56 -8.50
CA HIS A 246 -8.47 15.44 -7.58
C HIS A 246 -7.15 15.76 -8.29
N PRO A 247 -6.12 16.20 -7.56
CA PRO A 247 -4.76 16.07 -8.07
C PRO A 247 -4.43 14.58 -8.25
N LEU A 248 -3.72 14.26 -9.33
CA LEU A 248 -3.21 12.92 -9.58
C LEU A 248 -1.72 12.87 -9.25
N ILE A 249 -1.37 12.20 -8.16
CA ILE A 249 -0.02 12.24 -7.56
C ILE A 249 0.76 10.97 -7.90
N GLY A 250 1.96 11.12 -8.45
CA GLY A 250 2.88 10.01 -8.75
C GLY A 250 3.72 9.60 -7.53
N ALA A 251 3.85 8.29 -7.27
CA ALA A 251 4.54 7.78 -6.08
C ALA A 251 6.06 8.04 -6.10
N SER A 252 6.70 7.96 -7.27
CA SER A 252 8.15 8.13 -7.42
C SER A 252 8.68 9.52 -7.05
N SER A 253 7.84 10.55 -7.17
CA SER A 253 8.23 11.94 -7.04
C SER A 253 7.37 12.72 -6.03
N ASN A 254 6.20 12.19 -5.65
CA ASN A 254 5.16 12.89 -4.90
C ASN A 254 4.72 14.22 -5.57
N ARG A 255 4.79 14.25 -6.90
CA ARG A 255 4.36 15.38 -7.75
C ARG A 255 3.06 15.06 -8.47
N CYS A 256 2.39 16.11 -8.92
CA CYS A 256 1.11 16.03 -9.59
C CYS A 256 1.27 15.94 -11.11
N LEU A 257 0.38 15.21 -11.76
CA LEU A 257 0.12 15.36 -13.19
C LEU A 257 -0.26 16.82 -13.47
N ASP A 258 0.41 17.43 -14.43
CA ASP A 258 0.32 18.86 -14.74
C ASP A 258 0.26 19.08 -16.26
N ALA A 259 -0.68 19.92 -16.71
CA ALA A 259 -0.64 20.47 -18.06
C ALA A 259 0.32 21.67 -18.12
N TYR A 260 1.43 21.50 -18.86
CA TYR A 260 2.60 22.38 -18.86
C TYR A 260 2.22 23.88 -18.90
N ALA A 261 2.74 24.61 -17.91
CA ALA A 261 2.56 26.06 -17.78
C ALA A 261 1.09 26.54 -17.81
N GLY A 262 0.14 25.68 -17.42
CA GLY A 262 -1.28 25.98 -17.47
C GLY A 262 -1.87 26.00 -18.88
N GLY A 263 -1.20 25.37 -19.85
CA GLY A 263 -1.64 25.32 -21.24
C GLY A 263 -2.95 24.55 -21.41
N THR A 264 -3.84 25.08 -22.26
CA THR A 264 -5.15 24.50 -22.57
C THR A 264 -5.29 24.09 -24.04
N ALA A 265 -4.26 24.32 -24.85
CA ALA A 265 -4.29 24.00 -26.28
C ALA A 265 -4.10 22.48 -26.49
N PRO A 266 -4.80 21.87 -27.47
CA PRO A 266 -4.48 20.51 -27.90
C PRO A 266 -3.01 20.38 -28.27
N GLY A 267 -2.36 19.31 -27.81
CA GLY A 267 -0.92 19.11 -27.95
C GLY A 267 -0.10 19.62 -26.78
N THR A 268 -0.71 20.28 -25.79
CA THR A 268 0.01 20.68 -24.57
C THR A 268 0.57 19.44 -23.89
N LYS A 269 1.88 19.43 -23.67
CA LYS A 269 2.57 18.35 -22.95
C LYS A 269 1.98 18.17 -21.55
N ILE A 270 1.83 16.91 -21.14
CA ILE A 270 1.50 16.55 -19.76
C ILE A 270 2.78 16.13 -19.05
N GLU A 271 3.02 16.67 -17.87
CA GLU A 271 4.23 16.48 -17.09
C GLU A 271 3.95 16.18 -15.63
N ILE A 272 5.01 15.95 -14.86
CA ILE A 272 4.95 16.09 -13.41
C ILE A 272 5.42 17.48 -12.97
N TRP A 273 4.71 18.06 -12.01
CA TRP A 273 5.08 19.30 -11.34
C TRP A 273 4.70 19.27 -9.87
N ASP A 274 5.35 20.09 -9.04
CA ASP A 274 4.97 20.26 -7.64
C ASP A 274 3.47 20.59 -7.52
N CYS A 275 2.78 19.92 -6.61
CA CYS A 275 1.34 20.06 -6.45
C CYS A 275 0.98 21.46 -5.93
N GLY A 276 0.34 22.28 -6.77
CA GLY A 276 -0.07 23.65 -6.48
C GLY A 276 -1.59 23.85 -6.44
N GLY A 277 -2.39 22.85 -6.84
CA GLY A 277 -3.86 22.91 -6.80
C GLY A 277 -4.50 23.73 -7.92
N GLY A 278 -3.74 24.09 -8.96
CA GLY A 278 -4.26 24.76 -10.14
C GLY A 278 -5.19 23.88 -10.98
N THR A 279 -6.02 24.49 -11.82
CA THR A 279 -6.94 23.76 -12.72
C THR A 279 -6.21 22.88 -13.75
N ASN A 280 -4.93 23.16 -14.00
CA ASN A 280 -4.02 22.37 -14.84
C ASN A 280 -3.51 21.10 -14.15
N GLN A 281 -3.80 20.90 -12.86
CA GLN A 281 -3.52 19.69 -12.10
C GLN A 281 -4.81 19.01 -11.60
N ALA A 282 -5.97 19.59 -11.89
CA ALA A 282 -7.27 19.13 -11.41
C ALA A 282 -7.84 18.07 -12.37
N VAL A 283 -7.65 16.79 -12.02
CA VAL A 283 -8.01 15.64 -12.87
C VAL A 283 -9.34 15.05 -12.41
N THR A 284 -10.27 14.87 -13.34
CA THR A 284 -11.58 14.23 -13.13
C THR A 284 -11.62 12.88 -13.81
N LEU A 285 -11.83 11.81 -13.05
CA LEU A 285 -12.07 10.47 -13.58
C LEU A 285 -13.53 10.36 -14.04
N THR A 286 -13.78 9.90 -15.26
CA THR A 286 -15.15 9.75 -15.78
C THR A 286 -15.58 8.28 -15.90
N ALA A 287 -16.88 8.04 -15.93
CA ALA A 287 -17.44 6.69 -16.14
C ALA A 287 -17.07 6.13 -17.53
N ALA A 288 -16.74 7.02 -18.48
CA ALA A 288 -16.32 6.66 -19.82
C ALA A 288 -14.82 6.30 -19.89
N GLY A 289 -14.11 6.21 -18.76
CA GLY A 289 -12.69 5.87 -18.71
C GLY A 289 -11.75 7.03 -19.08
N GLU A 290 -12.21 8.27 -19.08
CA GLU A 290 -11.35 9.43 -19.40
C GLU A 290 -10.83 10.08 -18.13
N LEU A 291 -9.61 10.62 -18.21
CA LEU A 291 -9.02 11.52 -17.22
C LEU A 291 -9.07 12.94 -17.81
N ARG A 292 -9.92 13.79 -17.24
CA ARG A 292 -10.20 15.11 -17.81
C ARG A 292 -9.66 16.25 -16.95
N LEU A 293 -9.17 17.31 -17.59
CA LEU A 293 -8.71 18.55 -16.96
C LEU A 293 -9.62 19.72 -17.37
N TYR A 294 -9.43 20.88 -16.74
CA TYR A 294 -10.11 22.14 -17.09
C TYR A 294 -11.64 22.02 -17.18
N GLY A 295 -12.25 21.52 -16.12
CA GLY A 295 -13.72 21.38 -16.05
C GLY A 295 -14.30 20.34 -17.03
N GLY A 296 -13.47 19.42 -17.54
CA GLY A 296 -13.94 18.34 -18.40
C GLY A 296 -13.85 18.61 -19.90
N THR A 297 -13.21 19.72 -20.30
CA THR A 297 -13.08 20.13 -21.71
C THR A 297 -11.89 19.49 -22.42
N GLN A 298 -10.88 19.09 -21.66
CA GLN A 298 -9.64 18.51 -22.15
C GLN A 298 -9.41 17.13 -21.54
N CYS A 299 -8.87 16.23 -22.33
CA CYS A 299 -8.63 14.84 -21.98
C CYS A 299 -7.13 14.54 -21.98
N LEU A 300 -6.72 13.68 -21.05
CA LEU A 300 -5.43 13.01 -21.10
C LEU A 300 -5.42 12.08 -22.32
N ASP A 301 -4.44 12.24 -23.19
CA ASP A 301 -4.43 11.68 -24.55
C ASP A 301 -3.08 11.03 -24.84
N ALA A 302 -3.08 9.79 -25.31
CA ALA A 302 -1.91 9.16 -25.89
C ALA A 302 -1.72 9.66 -27.34
N HIS A 303 -0.63 10.39 -27.58
CA HIS A 303 -0.37 11.12 -28.81
C HIS A 303 -0.53 10.25 -30.06
N ASP A 304 -1.24 10.77 -31.06
CA ASP A 304 -1.49 10.13 -32.36
C ASP A 304 -2.00 8.68 -32.29
N ASN A 305 -2.79 8.35 -31.26
CA ASN A 305 -3.23 6.98 -31.01
C ASN A 305 -2.08 5.99 -30.85
N GLY A 306 -0.91 6.43 -30.38
CA GLY A 306 0.25 5.58 -30.19
C GLY A 306 -0.01 4.44 -29.21
N THR A 307 0.53 3.26 -29.53
CA THR A 307 0.40 2.02 -28.74
C THR A 307 1.75 1.41 -28.38
N THR A 308 2.85 2.13 -28.64
CA THR A 308 4.22 1.67 -28.38
C THR A 308 4.81 2.38 -27.17
N ALA A 309 5.75 1.72 -26.49
CA ALA A 309 6.51 2.32 -25.41
C ALA A 309 7.24 3.59 -25.90
N GLY A 310 7.14 4.67 -25.14
CA GLY A 310 7.65 5.99 -25.49
C GLY A 310 6.63 6.93 -26.11
N THR A 311 5.40 6.45 -26.39
CA THR A 311 4.30 7.31 -26.86
C THR A 311 4.05 8.41 -25.84
N LYS A 312 4.19 9.68 -26.24
CA LYS A 312 4.02 10.80 -25.32
C LYS A 312 2.56 11.01 -24.95
N VAL A 313 2.36 11.43 -23.70
CA VAL A 313 1.05 11.81 -23.19
C VAL A 313 0.91 13.33 -23.28
N GLN A 314 -0.25 13.76 -23.73
CA GLN A 314 -0.57 15.15 -23.99
C GLN A 314 -2.00 15.47 -23.55
N LEU A 315 -2.31 16.76 -23.57
CA LEU A 315 -3.65 17.28 -23.46
C LEU A 315 -4.28 17.35 -24.86
N TRP A 316 -5.51 16.89 -25.01
CA TRP A 316 -6.24 17.01 -26.26
C TRP A 316 -7.73 17.26 -26.04
N THR A 317 -8.40 17.86 -27.02
CA THR A 317 -9.86 18.00 -26.99
C THR A 317 -10.49 16.62 -26.81
N CYS A 318 -11.38 16.49 -25.82
CA CYS A 318 -12.08 15.24 -25.58
C CYS A 318 -12.91 14.84 -26.81
N ASN A 319 -12.59 13.71 -27.41
CA ASN A 319 -13.22 13.22 -28.64
C ASN A 319 -13.82 11.81 -28.49
N GLY A 320 -13.70 11.20 -27.31
CA GLY A 320 -14.19 9.84 -27.04
C GLY A 320 -13.34 8.72 -27.66
N GLY A 321 -12.21 9.06 -28.28
CA GLY A 321 -11.29 8.13 -28.91
C GLY A 321 -10.66 7.15 -27.92
N ALA A 322 -10.24 5.99 -28.44
CA ALA A 322 -9.69 4.91 -27.63
C ALA A 322 -8.36 5.29 -26.93
N ASN A 323 -7.61 6.22 -27.51
CA ASN A 323 -6.35 6.76 -26.98
C ASN A 323 -6.54 7.74 -25.80
N GLN A 324 -7.79 8.12 -25.49
CA GLN A 324 -8.18 8.93 -24.34
C GLN A 324 -8.82 8.09 -23.22
N LYS A 325 -8.77 6.76 -23.34
CA LYS A 325 -9.35 5.82 -22.38
C LYS A 325 -8.27 5.20 -21.51
N TRP A 326 -8.52 5.21 -20.21
CA TRP A 326 -7.58 4.85 -19.17
C TRP A 326 -8.26 3.94 -18.14
N SER A 327 -7.56 2.89 -17.73
CA SER A 327 -7.97 1.98 -16.67
C SER A 327 -7.16 2.26 -15.40
N PHE A 328 -7.84 2.68 -14.34
CA PHE A 328 -7.25 2.85 -13.01
C PHE A 328 -7.25 1.50 -12.29
N ASN A 329 -6.06 0.93 -12.10
CA ASN A 329 -5.91 -0.43 -11.59
C ASN A 329 -5.75 -0.42 -10.06
N GLY A 330 -6.26 -1.45 -9.40
CA GLY A 330 -6.19 -1.55 -7.94
C GLY A 330 -4.75 -1.67 -7.40
N ASN A 331 -3.81 -2.03 -8.26
CA ASN A 331 -2.40 -2.13 -7.95
C ASN A 331 -1.65 -0.78 -8.11
N GLY A 332 -2.33 0.36 -8.28
CA GLY A 332 -1.69 1.67 -8.39
C GLY A 332 -1.36 2.15 -9.80
N THR A 333 -1.36 1.27 -10.81
CA THR A 333 -1.07 1.72 -12.18
C THR A 333 -2.29 2.32 -12.86
N ILE A 334 -2.04 3.18 -13.85
CA ILE A 334 -3.05 3.63 -14.81
C ILE A 334 -2.60 3.15 -16.17
N THR A 335 -3.45 2.41 -16.89
CA THR A 335 -3.11 1.88 -18.21
C THR A 335 -3.96 2.51 -19.31
N GLY A 336 -3.36 2.81 -20.46
CA GLY A 336 -4.11 3.17 -21.66
C GLY A 336 -4.92 1.97 -22.13
N THR A 337 -6.24 2.09 -22.23
CA THR A 337 -7.12 0.94 -22.53
C THR A 337 -6.81 0.31 -23.89
N GLN A 338 -6.43 1.12 -24.89
CA GLN A 338 -6.09 0.61 -26.23
C GLN A 338 -4.71 -0.05 -26.31
N SER A 339 -3.74 0.42 -25.51
CA SER A 339 -2.34 0.00 -25.63
C SER A 339 -1.96 -1.06 -24.59
N GLY A 340 -2.67 -1.12 -23.46
CA GLY A 340 -2.27 -1.92 -22.30
C GLY A 340 -1.02 -1.40 -21.59
N LEU A 341 -0.45 -0.27 -22.03
CA LEU A 341 0.75 0.34 -21.46
C LEU A 341 0.41 1.25 -20.29
N CYS A 342 1.33 1.37 -19.34
CA CYS A 342 1.19 2.18 -18.15
C CYS A 342 1.50 3.65 -18.43
N LEU A 343 0.77 4.56 -17.78
CA LEU A 343 1.12 5.97 -17.63
C LEU A 343 2.40 6.07 -16.80
N ASP A 344 3.45 6.62 -17.40
CA ASP A 344 4.83 6.52 -16.93
C ASP A 344 5.48 7.91 -16.89
N VAL A 345 6.22 8.19 -15.81
CA VAL A 345 7.16 9.34 -15.76
C VAL A 345 8.44 9.00 -16.51
N THR A 346 8.68 9.67 -17.65
CA THR A 346 9.85 9.41 -18.50
C THR A 346 11.17 9.41 -17.71
N GLY A 347 11.99 8.39 -17.95
CA GLY A 347 13.27 8.19 -17.26
C GLY A 347 13.17 7.38 -15.96
N GLY A 348 11.95 7.03 -15.54
CA GLY A 348 11.69 6.09 -14.45
C GLY A 348 11.96 6.65 -13.05
N ASP A 349 12.19 5.75 -12.09
CA ASP A 349 12.43 6.09 -10.68
C ASP A 349 13.74 6.85 -10.40
N LYS A 350 14.54 7.13 -11.44
CA LYS A 350 15.82 7.83 -11.29
C LYS A 350 15.59 9.30 -10.90
N PRO A 351 16.48 9.90 -10.11
CA PRO A 351 16.36 11.32 -9.72
C PRO A 351 16.17 12.27 -10.90
N ALA A 352 16.81 12.01 -12.04
CA ALA A 352 16.69 12.83 -13.25
C ALA A 352 15.32 12.75 -13.93
N GLY A 353 14.57 11.66 -13.76
CA GLY A 353 13.19 11.53 -14.24
C GLY A 353 12.18 12.18 -13.28
N ASN A 354 12.50 12.22 -11.99
CA ASN A 354 11.64 12.76 -10.93
C ASN A 354 11.88 14.25 -10.65
N VAL A 355 11.83 15.09 -11.67
CA VAL A 355 11.96 16.57 -11.56
C VAL A 355 10.76 17.28 -12.19
N ASN A 356 10.50 18.52 -11.77
CA ASN A 356 9.51 19.39 -12.42
C ASN A 356 9.82 19.49 -13.92
N GLY A 357 8.80 19.28 -14.75
CA GLY A 357 8.94 19.40 -16.19
C GLY A 357 9.11 18.08 -16.94
N THR A 358 9.26 16.94 -16.24
CA THR A 358 9.37 15.63 -16.89
C THR A 358 8.04 15.26 -17.52
N GLN A 359 8.04 15.10 -18.85
CA GLN A 359 6.86 14.69 -19.61
C GLN A 359 6.46 13.24 -19.31
N LEU A 360 5.15 12.98 -19.29
CA LEU A 360 4.61 11.64 -19.18
C LEU A 360 4.57 10.91 -20.53
N GLU A 361 4.68 9.59 -20.47
CA GLU A 361 4.58 8.70 -21.63
C GLU A 361 3.81 7.42 -21.32
N LEU A 362 3.53 6.64 -22.36
CA LEU A 362 3.13 5.24 -22.22
C LEU A 362 4.38 4.36 -22.20
N TRP A 363 4.44 3.43 -21.26
CA TRP A 363 5.54 2.47 -21.17
C TRP A 363 5.07 1.08 -20.75
N THR A 364 5.90 0.07 -20.98
CA THR A 364 5.63 -1.29 -20.50
C THR A 364 5.50 -1.27 -18.98
N CYS A 365 4.39 -1.81 -18.47
CA CYS A 365 4.15 -1.90 -17.04
C CYS A 365 5.23 -2.76 -16.36
N ASN A 366 5.91 -2.21 -15.36
CA ASN A 366 7.12 -2.80 -14.76
C ASN A 366 7.10 -2.85 -13.22
N GLY A 367 6.07 -2.30 -12.57
CA GLY A 367 5.93 -2.31 -11.10
C GLY A 367 6.79 -1.27 -10.36
N GLY A 368 7.52 -0.41 -11.09
CA GLY A 368 8.26 0.73 -10.57
C GLY A 368 7.34 1.84 -10.06
N ALA A 369 7.85 2.69 -9.17
CA ALA A 369 7.05 3.72 -8.51
C ALA A 369 6.64 4.85 -9.47
N ASN A 370 7.36 5.02 -10.58
CA ASN A 370 7.13 6.01 -11.63
C ASN A 370 5.86 5.72 -12.45
N GLN A 371 5.27 4.54 -12.27
CA GLN A 371 4.00 4.11 -12.89
C GLN A 371 2.86 4.02 -11.88
N GLN A 372 3.06 4.49 -10.65
CA GLN A 372 2.11 4.33 -9.54
C GLN A 372 1.50 5.68 -9.19
N TRP A 373 0.18 5.73 -9.17
CA TRP A 373 -0.58 6.96 -9.08
C TRP A 373 -1.70 6.87 -8.05
N ARG A 374 -2.01 8.00 -7.42
CA ARG A 374 -3.12 8.11 -6.46
C ARG A 374 -3.86 9.43 -6.59
N LEU A 375 -5.14 9.43 -6.20
CA LEU A 375 -5.91 10.65 -6.00
C LEU A 375 -5.43 11.31 -4.69
N GLY A 376 -5.10 12.60 -4.76
CA GLY A 376 -4.63 13.38 -3.62
C GLY A 376 -5.70 14.05 -2.78
#